data_AF-A0A942C827-F1
#
_entry.id   AF-A0A942C827-F1
#
_cell.length_a   1.000
_cell.length_b   1.000
_cell.length_c   1.000
_cell.angle_alpha   90.00
_cell.angle_beta   90.00
_cell.angle_gamma   90.00
#
_symmetry.space_group_name_H-M   'P 1'
#
loop_
_entity.id
_entity.type
_entity.pdbx_description
1 polymer ?
#
loop_
_entity_poly.entity_id
_entity_poly.type
_entity_poly.pdbx_seq_one_letter_code
_entity_poly.pdbx_strand_id
1 'polypeptide(L)'
;MIFAINQLSIDLGSATDQVFLIAFETGLRGRISLANAVVKIGGVSSRVDYVGSTPGYVGLDQVNVLLDRSLVGEGEADVCLTLDGKPANIVKINIK
;
A
#
# COMPACT_ATOMS: atom_id res chain seq x y z
N MET A 1 12.40 12.77 17.35
CA MET A 1 13.46 11.78 17.08
C MET A 1 13.44 11.53 15.59
N ILE A 2 14.37 12.12 14.82
CA ILE A 2 14.38 12.06 13.36
C ILE A 2 15.35 10.94 12.97
N PHE A 3 14.82 9.79 12.58
CA PHE A 3 15.57 8.82 11.78
C PHE A 3 15.41 9.24 10.32
N ALA A 4 16.49 9.69 9.69
CA ALA A 4 16.52 9.85 8.24
C ALA A 4 16.57 8.44 7.63
N ILE A 5 15.42 7.94 7.20
CA ILE A 5 15.36 6.73 6.36
C ILE A 5 15.71 7.22 4.97
N ASN A 6 16.87 6.83 4.44
CA ASN A 6 17.14 7.01 3.03
C ASN A 6 16.12 6.11 2.30
N GLN A 7 15.05 6.69 1.75
CA GLN A 7 13.99 5.92 1.11
C GLN A 7 14.61 5.15 -0.06
N LEU A 8 14.67 3.82 0.07
CA LEU A 8 15.07 2.98 -1.04
C LEU A 8 13.95 3.05 -2.09
N SER A 9 14.30 3.56 -3.27
CA SER A 9 13.37 3.62 -4.39
C SER A 9 12.95 2.21 -4.82
N ILE A 10 11.64 2.01 -4.92
CA ILE A 10 11.03 0.77 -5.38
C ILE A 10 11.22 0.67 -6.90
N ASP A 11 11.87 -0.41 -7.35
CA ASP A 11 11.96 -0.78 -8.76
C ASP A 11 10.74 -1.61 -9.15
N LEU A 12 10.00 -1.21 -10.18
CA LEU A 12 8.88 -2.01 -10.68
C LEU A 12 9.32 -3.13 -11.64
N GLY A 13 10.62 -3.22 -11.95
CA GLY A 13 11.19 -4.26 -12.78
C GLY A 13 10.74 -4.18 -14.25
N SER A 14 10.81 -5.33 -14.91
CA SER A 14 10.39 -5.49 -16.30
C SER A 14 8.87 -5.34 -16.47
N ALA A 15 8.41 -5.19 -17.72
CA ALA A 15 6.97 -5.04 -18.00
C ALA A 15 6.12 -6.28 -17.64
N THR A 16 6.76 -7.44 -17.45
CA THR A 16 6.09 -8.68 -17.05
C THR A 16 6.03 -8.88 -15.54
N ASP A 17 6.77 -8.07 -14.77
CA ASP A 17 6.79 -8.19 -13.33
C ASP A 17 5.55 -7.56 -12.70
N GLN A 18 5.08 -8.17 -11.62
CA GLN A 18 4.07 -7.59 -10.74
C GLN A 18 4.69 -7.32 -9.39
N VAL A 19 4.72 -6.04 -9.01
CA VAL A 19 5.28 -5.61 -7.74
C VAL A 19 4.14 -5.21 -6.81
N PHE A 20 4.18 -5.77 -5.60
CA PHE A 20 3.15 -5.53 -4.59
C PHE A 20 3.74 -4.76 -3.42
N LEU A 21 3.05 -3.69 -3.02
CA LEU A 21 3.23 -3.07 -1.71
C LEU A 21 2.50 -3.91 -0.67
N ILE A 22 3.24 -4.39 0.33
CA ILE A 22 2.69 -5.10 1.49
C ILE A 22 2.77 -4.14 2.68
N ALA A 23 1.64 -3.52 3.03
CA ALA A 23 1.54 -2.61 4.15
C ALA A 23 1.04 -3.35 5.38
N PHE A 24 1.72 -3.19 6.52
CA PHE A 24 1.30 -3.78 7.79
C PHE A 24 0.57 -2.76 8.65
N GLU A 25 -0.56 -3.18 9.20
CA GLU A 25 -1.53 -2.33 9.86
C GLU A 25 -2.07 -3.02 11.12
N THR A 26 -3.01 -2.38 11.80
CA THR A 26 -3.79 -3.00 12.89
C THR A 26 -5.27 -2.63 12.76
N GLY A 27 -6.16 -3.50 13.22
CA GLY A 27 -7.59 -3.21 13.32
C GLY A 27 -8.39 -3.34 12.02
N LEU A 28 -7.84 -3.91 10.94
CA LEU A 28 -8.52 -4.03 9.64
C LEU A 28 -9.43 -5.28 9.53
N ARG A 29 -9.42 -6.14 10.54
CA ARG A 29 -10.25 -7.36 10.59
C ARG A 29 -11.75 -7.07 10.72
N GLY A 30 -12.12 -5.91 11.27
CA GLY A 30 -13.52 -5.49 11.45
C GLY A 30 -14.16 -4.86 10.20
N ARG A 31 -13.51 -4.95 9.03
CA ARG A 31 -14.02 -4.37 7.79
C ARG A 31 -15.33 -4.99 7.34
N ILE A 32 -16.13 -4.22 6.62
CA ILE A 32 -17.40 -4.68 6.05
C ILE A 32 -17.15 -5.56 4.81
N SER A 33 -16.31 -5.09 3.89
CA SER A 33 -16.00 -5.80 2.65
C SER A 33 -14.61 -5.44 2.13
N LEU A 34 -13.95 -6.37 1.45
CA LEU A 34 -12.72 -6.08 0.70
C LEU A 34 -12.98 -5.06 -0.42
N ALA A 35 -14.17 -5.07 -1.04
CA ALA A 35 -14.53 -4.14 -2.12
C ALA A 35 -14.58 -2.67 -1.66
N ASN A 36 -14.63 -2.42 -0.36
CA ASN A 36 -14.62 -1.08 0.22
C ASN A 36 -13.19 -0.58 0.54
N ALA A 37 -12.16 -1.40 0.29
CA ALA A 37 -10.78 -0.99 0.40
C ALA A 37 -10.38 -0.25 -0.88
N VAL A 38 -10.10 1.05 -0.76
CA VAL A 38 -9.65 1.89 -1.86
C VAL A 38 -8.25 2.37 -1.53
N VAL A 39 -7.29 2.04 -2.39
CA VAL A 39 -5.91 2.56 -2.30
C VAL A 39 -5.62 3.42 -3.52
N LYS A 40 -5.10 4.61 -3.27
CA LYS A 40 -4.51 5.47 -4.30
C LYS A 40 -3.03 5.70 -4.01
N ILE A 41 -2.19 5.57 -5.03
CA ILE A 41 -0.76 5.80 -4.95
C ILE A 41 -0.40 6.84 -6.00
N GLY A 42 0.19 7.97 -5.60
CA GLY A 42 0.46 9.08 -6.55
C GLY A 42 -0.81 9.59 -7.24
N GLY A 43 -1.98 9.44 -6.59
CA GLY A 43 -3.29 9.75 -7.19
C GLY A 43 -3.88 8.67 -8.11
N VAL A 44 -3.12 7.63 -8.47
CA VAL A 44 -3.56 6.51 -9.31
C VAL A 44 -4.27 5.46 -8.44
N SER A 45 -5.44 4.99 -8.87
CA SER A 45 -6.13 3.88 -8.19
C SER A 45 -5.35 2.58 -8.37
N SER A 46 -5.00 1.93 -7.26
CA SER A 46 -4.24 0.68 -7.25
C SER A 46 -5.10 -0.50 -6.81
N ARG A 47 -4.86 -1.68 -7.39
CA ARG A 47 -5.64 -2.89 -7.09
C ARG A 47 -5.28 -3.42 -5.71
N VAL A 48 -6.28 -3.63 -4.86
CA VAL A 48 -6.10 -4.22 -3.52
C VAL A 48 -6.46 -5.71 -3.59
N ASP A 49 -5.45 -6.57 -3.40
CA ASP A 49 -5.62 -8.03 -3.52
C ASP A 49 -5.93 -8.68 -2.18
N TYR A 50 -5.56 -8.02 -1.08
CA TYR A 50 -5.81 -8.54 0.26
C TYR A 50 -5.93 -7.42 1.28
N VAL A 51 -6.82 -7.61 2.25
CA VAL A 51 -6.89 -6.88 3.52
C VAL A 51 -7.22 -7.91 4.60
N GLY A 52 -6.50 -7.97 5.71
CA GLY A 52 -6.83 -8.86 6.81
C GLY A 52 -5.65 -9.30 7.64
N SER A 53 -5.83 -10.38 8.41
CA SER A 53 -4.83 -10.84 9.37
C SER A 53 -3.53 -11.29 8.70
N THR A 54 -2.40 -10.86 9.27
CA THR A 54 -1.09 -11.40 8.91
C THR A 54 -0.90 -12.79 9.56
N PRO A 55 -0.58 -13.85 8.79
CA PRO A 55 -0.30 -15.17 9.36
C PRO A 55 0.84 -15.14 10.38
N GLY A 56 0.65 -15.80 11.51
CA GLY A 56 1.68 -15.91 12.56
C GLY A 56 1.77 -14.73 13.54
N TYR A 57 1.02 -13.65 13.33
CA TYR A 57 1.08 -12.46 14.19
C TYR A 57 -0.32 -12.04 14.67
N VAL A 58 -0.56 -12.21 15.97
CA VAL A 58 -1.81 -11.76 16.60
C VAL A 58 -1.83 -10.23 16.63
N GLY A 59 -2.95 -9.63 16.22
CA GLY A 59 -3.13 -8.18 16.21
C GLY A 59 -2.58 -7.47 14.97
N LEU A 60 -1.64 -8.09 14.23
CA LEU A 60 -1.09 -7.52 12.99
C LEU A 60 -1.97 -7.83 11.79
N ASP A 61 -2.35 -6.80 11.05
CA ASP A 61 -3.03 -6.90 9.76
C ASP A 61 -2.08 -6.56 8.62
N GLN A 62 -2.46 -6.93 7.40
CA GLN A 62 -1.75 -6.61 6.17
C GLN A 62 -2.72 -6.15 5.08
N VAL A 63 -2.22 -5.30 4.19
CA VAL A 63 -2.86 -4.88 2.95
C VAL A 63 -1.89 -5.13 1.80
N ASN A 64 -2.33 -5.87 0.79
CA ASN A 64 -1.52 -6.16 -0.40
C ASN A 64 -2.07 -5.36 -1.57
N VAL A 65 -1.23 -4.50 -2.14
CA VAL A 65 -1.61 -3.58 -3.21
C VAL A 65 -0.69 -3.78 -4.40
N LEU A 66 -1.26 -4.02 -5.58
CA LEU A 66 -0.49 -4.03 -6.82
C LEU A 66 -0.08 -2.60 -7.17
N LEU A 67 1.21 -2.35 -7.33
CA LEU A 67 1.72 -1.07 -7.84
C LEU A 67 1.44 -1.01 -9.35
N ASP A 68 0.65 0.00 -9.77
CA ASP A 68 0.34 0.19 -11.18
C ASP A 68 1.61 0.58 -11.96
N ARG A 69 1.76 0.04 -13.17
CA ARG A 69 2.91 0.32 -14.04
C ARG A 69 2.95 1.78 -14.49
N SER A 70 1.86 2.53 -14.39
CA SER A 70 1.85 3.98 -14.63
C SER A 70 2.67 4.77 -13.62
N LEU A 71 3.09 4.16 -12.50
CA LEU A 71 3.89 4.79 -11.45
C LEU A 71 5.41 4.74 -11.69
N VAL A 72 5.88 4.09 -12.77
CA VAL A 72 7.32 4.06 -13.11
C VAL A 72 7.83 5.48 -13.29
N GLY A 73 8.89 5.84 -12.57
CA GLY A 73 9.49 7.17 -12.61
C GLY A 73 8.71 8.27 -11.89
N GLU A 74 7.63 7.95 -11.16
CA GLU A 74 6.83 8.93 -10.40
C GLU A 74 7.67 9.63 -9.31
N GLY A 75 8.69 8.95 -8.77
CA GLY A 75 9.46 9.46 -7.64
C GLY A 75 8.69 9.31 -6.34
N GLU A 76 8.54 10.39 -5.57
CA GLU A 76 7.83 10.35 -4.30
C GLU A 76 6.31 10.34 -4.52
N ALA A 77 5.64 9.30 -4.03
CA ALA A 77 4.21 9.11 -4.16
C ALA A 77 3.55 8.94 -2.79
N ASP A 78 2.43 9.64 -2.59
CA ASP A 78 1.57 9.45 -1.42
C ASP A 78 0.77 8.15 -1.58
N VAL A 79 0.72 7.35 -0.52
CA VAL A 79 -0.12 6.16 -0.39
C VAL A 79 -1.31 6.51 0.50
N CYS A 80 -2.49 6.49 -0.09
CA CYS A 80 -3.75 6.84 0.56
C CYS A 80 -4.65 5.62 0.61
N LEU A 81 -4.80 5.01 1.79
CA LEU A 81 -5.77 3.95 2.05
C LEU A 81 -7.04 4.54 2.65
N THR A 82 -8.18 4.18 2.08
CA THR A 82 -9.50 4.37 2.67
C THR A 82 -10.18 3.02 2.80
N LEU A 83 -10.70 2.70 3.98
CA LEU A 83 -11.44 1.47 4.24
C LEU A 83 -12.78 1.80 4.89
N ASP A 84 -13.87 1.32 4.29
CA ASP A 84 -15.23 1.58 4.76
C ASP A 84 -15.50 3.09 4.98
N GLY A 85 -15.00 3.92 4.07
CA GLY A 85 -15.13 5.38 4.11
C GLY A 85 -14.23 6.08 5.13
N LYS A 86 -13.38 5.35 5.86
CA LYS A 86 -12.45 5.91 6.85
C LYS A 86 -11.03 5.98 6.26
N PRO A 87 -10.42 7.17 6.16
CA PRO A 87 -9.03 7.29 5.72
C PRO A 87 -8.07 6.79 6.80
N ALA A 88 -7.01 6.10 6.38
CA ALA A 88 -5.84 5.80 7.20
C ALA A 88 -4.83 6.96 7.13
N ASN A 89 -3.70 6.82 7.84
CA ASN A 89 -2.60 7.77 7.73
C ASN A 89 -2.00 7.73 6.31
N ILE A 90 -1.74 8.91 5.75
CA ILE A 90 -1.04 9.01 4.46
C ILE A 90 0.46 8.80 4.72
N VAL A 91 1.06 7.91 3.95
CA VAL A 91 2.51 7.65 3.99
C VAL A 91 3.12 7.89 2.61
N LYS A 92 4.42 8.14 2.57
CA LYS A 92 5.17 8.37 1.33
C LYS A 92 6.04 7.18 1.00
N ILE A 93 6.05 6.80 -0.27
CA ILE A 93 6.99 5.84 -0.85
C ILE A 93 7.73 6.51 -2.01
N ASN A 94 8.90 5.97 -2.36
CA ASN A 94 9.64 6.42 -3.53
C ASN A 94 9.67 5.29 -4.57
N ILE A 95 9.35 5.62 -5.82
CA ILE A 95 9.28 4.70 -6.96
C ILE A 95 10.23 5.24 -8.03
N LYS A 96 11.06 4.36 -8.60
CA LYS A 96 12.00 4.71 -9.69
C LYS A 96 11.60 4.09 -11.02
#